data_AF-A0A931GGE8-F1
#
_entry.id   AF-A0A931GGE8-F1
#
_cell.length_a   1.000
_cell.length_b   1.000
_cell.length_c   1.000
_cell.angle_alpha   90.00
_cell.angle_beta   90.00
_cell.angle_gamma   90.00
#
_symmetry.space_group_name_H-M   'P 1'
#
loop_
_entity.id
_entity.type
_entity.pdbx_description
1 polymer ?
#
loop_
_entity_poly.entity_id
_entity_poly.type
_entity_poly.pdbx_seq_one_letter_code
_entity_poly.pdbx_strand_id
1 'polypeptide(L)'
;MAYVLLSLVLIGVWLFALFDVITTGEGGVRHLPKFGWFLVVLLGMLPGAVLWLALGRARPSSPHAGEAPERGRRAPTEAPKGPDDDPAFLRDLERRLREEE
;
A
#
# COMPACT_ATOMS: atom_id res chain seq x y z
N MET A 1 30.69 -9.83 -19.76
CA MET A 1 30.36 -8.93 -18.63
C MET A 1 28.89 -8.51 -18.63
N ALA A 2 28.37 -7.88 -19.69
CA ALA A 2 26.98 -7.40 -19.74
C ALA A 2 25.92 -8.48 -19.47
N TYR A 3 26.11 -9.70 -19.98
CA TYR A 3 25.21 -10.83 -19.72
C TYR A 3 25.14 -11.21 -18.24
N VAL A 4 26.27 -11.17 -17.51
CA VAL A 4 26.29 -11.49 -16.08
C VAL A 4 25.50 -10.45 -15.29
N LEU A 5 25.65 -9.17 -15.65
CA LEU A 5 24.88 -8.08 -15.05
C LEU A 5 23.38 -8.25 -15.33
N LEU A 6 23.01 -8.55 -16.58
CA LEU A 6 21.62 -8.78 -16.98
C LEU A 6 21.00 -9.95 -16.21
N SER A 7 21.71 -11.07 -16.09
CA SER A 7 21.25 -12.24 -15.32
C SER A 7 21.01 -11.91 -13.85
N LEU A 8 21.92 -11.15 -13.23
CA LEU A 8 21.79 -10.71 -11.83
C LEU A 8 20.56 -9.84 -11.62
N VAL A 9 20.31 -8.88 -12.51
CA VAL A 9 19.12 -8.02 -12.46
C VAL A 9 17.86 -8.86 -12.62
N LEU A 10 17.84 -9.79 -13.57
CA LEU A 10 16.69 -10.65 -13.84
C LEU A 10 16.33 -11.51 -12.62
N ILE A 11 17.34 -12.15 -12.02
CA ILE A 11 17.19 -12.95 -10.80
C ILE A 11 16.76 -12.08 -9.63
N GLY A 12 17.35 -10.88 -9.48
CA GLY A 12 17.01 -9.94 -8.42
C GLY A 12 15.55 -9.48 -8.49
N VAL A 13 15.06 -9.12 -9.68
CA VAL A 13 13.66 -8.74 -9.90
C VAL A 13 12.72 -9.91 -9.61
N TRP A 14 13.08 -11.12 -10.01
CA TRP A 14 12.26 -12.30 -9.72
C TRP A 14 12.20 -12.61 -8.22
N LEU A 15 13.34 -12.60 -7.53
CA LEU A 15 13.39 -12.80 -6.08
C LEU A 15 12.59 -11.71 -5.36
N PHE A 16 12.73 -10.45 -5.77
CA PHE A 16 11.95 -9.33 -5.24
C PHE A 16 10.45 -9.61 -5.37
N ALA A 17 9.96 -10.03 -6.53
CA ALA A 17 8.55 -10.36 -6.72
C ALA A 17 8.10 -11.55 -5.84
N LEU A 18 8.97 -12.54 -5.63
CA LEU A 18 8.69 -13.67 -4.76
C LEU A 18 8.56 -13.25 -3.29
N PHE A 19 9.49 -12.41 -2.82
CA PHE A 19 9.43 -11.82 -1.48
C PHE A 19 8.20 -10.92 -1.34
N ASP A 20 7.85 -10.14 -2.36
CA ASP A 20 6.69 -9.26 -2.35
C ASP A 20 5.37 -10.04 -2.17
N VAL A 21 5.21 -11.19 -2.86
CA VAL A 21 4.08 -12.11 -2.64
C VAL A 21 4.03 -12.63 -1.20
N ILE A 22 5.18 -13.03 -0.64
CA ILE A 22 5.25 -13.59 0.72
C ILE A 22 4.97 -12.51 1.77
N THR A 23 5.44 -11.29 1.55
CA THR A 23 5.30 -10.18 2.51
C THR A 23 3.90 -9.55 2.45
N THR A 24 3.20 -9.70 1.32
CA THR A 24 1.82 -9.23 1.17
C THR A 24 0.86 -10.02 2.08
N GLY A 25 0.15 -9.30 2.95
CA GLY A 25 -0.86 -9.85 3.87
C GLY A 25 -2.15 -10.27 3.17
N GLU A 26 -2.98 -11.10 3.81
CA GLU A 26 -4.17 -11.71 3.19
C GLU A 26 -5.19 -10.70 2.64
N GLY A 27 -5.31 -9.52 3.26
CA GLY A 27 -6.16 -8.42 2.77
C GLY A 27 -5.64 -7.69 1.52
N GLY A 28 -4.39 -7.97 1.11
CA GLY A 28 -3.74 -7.35 -0.05
C GLY A 28 -3.75 -8.21 -1.32
N VAL A 29 -4.19 -9.47 -1.23
CA VAL A 29 -4.16 -10.44 -2.33
C VAL A 29 -5.53 -10.49 -3.02
N ARG A 30 -5.59 -10.29 -4.33
CA ARG A 30 -6.83 -10.37 -5.13
C ARG A 30 -6.86 -11.58 -6.05
N HIS A 31 -8.06 -12.04 -6.41
CA HIS A 31 -8.37 -13.08 -7.41
C HIS A 31 -7.94 -14.52 -7.08
N LEU A 32 -6.75 -14.73 -6.50
CA LEU A 32 -6.24 -16.04 -6.12
C LEU A 32 -5.75 -16.02 -4.66
N PRO A 33 -5.80 -17.17 -3.96
CA PRO A 33 -5.18 -17.32 -2.65
C PRO A 33 -3.67 -17.04 -2.76
N LYS A 34 -3.06 -16.62 -1.66
CA LYS A 34 -1.62 -16.28 -1.58
C LYS A 34 -0.73 -17.36 -2.21
N PHE A 35 -1.06 -18.63 -1.98
CA PHE A 35 -0.32 -19.77 -2.54
C PHE A 35 -0.46 -19.88 -4.07
N GLY A 36 -1.61 -19.51 -4.64
CA GLY A 36 -1.83 -19.50 -6.08
C GLY A 36 -0.95 -18.46 -6.78
N TRP A 37 -0.87 -17.25 -6.21
CA TRP A 37 0.02 -16.21 -6.74
C TRP A 37 1.49 -16.53 -6.61
N PHE A 38 1.88 -17.17 -5.49
CA PHE A 38 3.23 -17.69 -5.34
C PHE A 38 3.59 -18.67 -6.48
N LEU A 39 2.69 -19.61 -6.80
CA LEU A 39 2.90 -20.53 -7.92
C LEU A 39 3.02 -19.80 -9.26
N VAL A 40 2.20 -18.78 -9.50
CA VAL A 40 2.23 -17.98 -10.74
C VAL A 40 3.56 -17.25 -10.90
N VAL A 41 4.10 -16.63 -9.85
CA VAL A 41 5.41 -15.97 -9.90
C VAL A 41 6.55 -16.99 -10.01
N LEU A 42 6.44 -18.12 -9.30
CA LEU A 42 7.44 -19.17 -9.30
C LEU A 42 7.56 -19.84 -10.68
N LEU A 43 6.43 -20.27 -11.26
CA LEU A 43 6.38 -20.97 -12.55
C LEU A 43 6.46 -20.01 -13.74
N GLY A 44 5.86 -18.83 -13.60
CA GLY A 44 5.77 -17.83 -14.65
C GLY A 44 6.95 -16.87 -14.70
N MET A 45 7.89 -16.90 -13.76
CA MET A 45 9.09 -16.05 -13.76
C MET A 45 8.76 -14.57 -14.04
N LEU A 46 9.17 -14.00 -15.18
CA LEU A 46 8.87 -12.61 -15.56
C LEU A 46 7.37 -12.35 -15.77
N PRO A 47 6.67 -13.05 -16.68
CA PRO A 47 5.24 -12.81 -16.84
C PRO A 47 4.46 -13.05 -15.54
N GLY A 48 4.90 -14.00 -14.71
CA GLY A 48 4.34 -14.22 -13.37
C GLY A 48 4.50 -13.00 -12.46
N ALA A 49 5.71 -12.44 -12.38
CA ALA A 49 5.99 -11.22 -11.62
C ALA A 49 5.21 -10.00 -12.13
N VAL A 50 5.14 -9.81 -13.45
CA VAL A 50 4.36 -8.72 -14.06
C VAL A 50 2.88 -8.85 -13.73
N LEU A 51 2.33 -10.07 -13.83
CA LEU A 51 0.93 -10.33 -13.54
C LEU A 51 0.62 -10.09 -12.05
N TRP A 52 1.53 -10.48 -11.16
CA TRP A 52 1.42 -10.20 -9.72
C TRP A 52 1.40 -8.69 -9.44
N LEU A 53 2.32 -7.93 -10.02
CA LEU A 53 2.38 -6.48 -9.85
C LEU A 53 1.14 -5.77 -10.42
N ALA A 54 0.56 -6.30 -11.51
CA ALA A 54 -0.60 -5.72 -12.17
C ALA A 54 -1.93 -6.03 -11.45
N LEU A 55 -2.17 -7.30 -11.10
CA LEU A 55 -3.46 -7.84 -10.64
C LEU A 55 -3.43 -8.41 -9.22
N GLY A 56 -2.25 -8.76 -8.70
CA GLY A 56 -2.10 -9.46 -7.41
C GLY A 56 -2.26 -8.55 -6.19
N ARG A 57 -1.78 -7.30 -6.30
CA ARG A 57 -1.86 -6.29 -5.24
C ARG A 57 -3.19 -5.51 -5.24
N ALA A 58 -3.87 -5.48 -4.09
CA ALA A 58 -4.83 -4.43 -3.79
C ALA A 58 -4.05 -3.11 -3.70
N ARG A 59 -4.09 -2.30 -4.75
CA ARG A 59 -3.45 -0.98 -4.74
C ARG A 59 -4.03 -0.20 -3.55
N PRO A 60 -3.21 0.31 -2.61
CA PRO A 60 -3.70 1.38 -1.76
C PRO A 60 -4.08 2.50 -2.74
N SER A 61 -5.34 2.92 -2.71
CA SER A 61 -5.85 4.00 -3.55
C SER A 61 -4.88 5.17 -3.46
N SER A 62 -4.04 5.34 -4.48
CA SER A 62 -3.15 6.48 -4.56
C SER A 62 -4.02 7.71 -4.79
N PRO A 63 -3.91 8.78 -4.00
CA PRO A 63 -4.74 9.97 -4.18
C PRO A 63 -4.43 10.79 -5.45
N HIS A 64 -3.59 10.31 -6.37
CA HIS A 64 -2.98 11.11 -7.44
C HIS A 64 -3.22 10.59 -8.86
N ALA A 65 -4.41 10.06 -9.13
CA ALA A 65 -4.94 9.99 -10.49
C ALA A 65 -6.40 10.43 -10.42
N GLY A 66 -6.66 11.64 -10.91
CA GLY A 66 -7.99 12.21 -10.96
C GLY A 66 -8.92 11.30 -11.76
N GLU A 67 -9.83 10.65 -11.04
CA GLU A 67 -11.16 10.18 -11.47
C GLU A 67 -11.76 9.43 -10.28
N ALA A 68 -12.52 10.15 -9.46
CA ALA A 68 -13.58 9.55 -8.65
C ALA A 68 -14.83 9.54 -9.54
N PRO A 69 -15.67 8.47 -9.50
CA PRO A 69 -16.44 8.24 -8.27
C PRO A 69 -16.65 6.76 -7.85
N GLU A 70 -16.88 6.60 -6.54
CA GLU A 70 -17.81 5.64 -5.93
C GLU A 70 -17.49 4.12 -6.00
N ARG A 71 -16.71 3.61 -5.03
CA ARG A 71 -17.01 2.30 -4.43
C ARG A 71 -16.48 2.16 -3.01
N GLY A 72 -17.38 2.23 -2.03
CA GLY A 72 -17.12 1.73 -0.67
C GLY A 72 -17.39 2.75 0.41
N ARG A 73 -18.66 2.87 0.79
CA ARG A 73 -19.18 3.45 2.02
C ARG A 73 -18.48 2.83 3.25
N ARG A 74 -17.29 3.31 3.59
CA ARG A 74 -16.78 3.25 4.97
C ARG A 74 -17.18 4.58 5.59
N ALA A 75 -17.93 4.53 6.69
CA ALA A 75 -18.26 5.71 7.47
C ALA A 75 -17.00 6.58 7.62
N PRO A 76 -17.11 7.92 7.61
CA PRO A 76 -15.98 8.76 7.99
C PRO A 76 -15.70 8.46 9.45
N THR A 77 -14.82 7.48 9.72
CA THR A 77 -14.10 7.46 10.97
C THR A 77 -13.35 8.77 10.94
N GLU A 78 -13.78 9.73 11.76
CA GLU A 78 -13.06 10.97 11.97
C GLU A 78 -11.58 10.61 12.04
N ALA A 79 -10.82 11.08 11.06
CA ALA A 79 -9.38 10.98 11.15
C ALA A 79 -9.00 11.58 12.51
N PRO A 80 -8.08 10.96 13.27
CA PRO A 80 -7.64 11.53 14.54
C PRO A 80 -7.20 12.97 14.26
N LYS A 81 -7.98 13.94 14.73
CA LYS A 81 -7.67 15.36 14.59
C LYS A 81 -6.40 15.59 15.41
N GLY A 82 -5.41 16.24 14.79
CA GLY A 82 -4.28 16.72 15.54
C GLY A 82 -4.75 17.68 16.63
N PRO A 83 -3.97 17.88 17.70
CA PRO A 83 -4.29 18.88 18.72
C PRO A 83 -4.61 20.27 18.13
N ASP A 84 -3.98 20.61 17.00
CA ASP A 84 -4.17 21.88 16.29
C ASP A 84 -5.51 21.99 15.53
N ASP A 85 -6.18 20.86 15.24
CA ASP A 85 -7.45 20.80 14.50
C ASP A 85 -8.68 20.56 15.41
N ASP A 86 -8.47 20.44 16.72
CA ASP A 86 -9.54 20.23 17.72
C ASP A 86 -9.99 21.56 18.35
N PRO A 87 -11.21 22.06 18.05
CA PRO A 87 -11.70 23.30 18.61
C PRO A 87 -11.87 23.27 20.13
N ALA A 88 -12.03 22.09 20.74
CA ALA A 88 -12.08 21.97 22.19
C ALA A 88 -10.70 22.17 22.82
N PHE A 89 -9.65 21.62 22.20
CA PHE A 89 -8.26 21.80 22.63
C PHE A 89 -7.82 23.27 22.54
N LEU A 90 -8.11 23.94 21.42
CA LEU A 90 -7.76 25.35 21.23
C LEU A 90 -8.45 26.27 22.25
N ARG A 91 -9.70 25.98 22.62
CA ARG A 91 -10.42 26.74 23.67
C ARG A 91 -9.83 26.54 25.06
N ASP A 92 -9.34 25.34 25.37
CA ASP A 92 -8.65 25.08 26.64
C ASP A 92 -7.31 25.83 26.70
N LEU A 93 -6.57 25.83 25.59
CA LEU A 93 -5.31 26.58 25.46
C LEU A 93 -5.55 28.09 25.63
N GLU A 94 -6.56 28.65 24.96
CA GLU A 94 -6.92 30.06 25.09
C GLU A 94 -7.28 30.44 26.53
N ARG A 95 -8.01 29.56 27.24
CA ARG A 95 -8.36 29.76 28.65
C ARG A 95 -7.12 29.83 29.53
N ARG A 96 -6.20 28.87 29.38
CA ARG A 96 -4.96 28.81 30.17
C ARG A 96 -4.08 30.03 29.92
N LEU A 97 -3.93 30.45 28.66
CA LEU A 97 -3.11 31.61 28.30
C LEU A 97 -3.62 32.90 28.96
N ARG A 98 -4.95 33.04 29.06
CA ARG A 98 -5.60 34.20 29.70
C ARG A 98 -5.53 34.17 31.23
N GLU A 99 -5.39 32.99 31.84
CA GLU A 99 -5.22 32.85 33.30
C GLU A 99 -3.77 33.13 33.75
N GLU A 100 -2.80 33.02 32.84
CA GLU A 100 -1.38 33.31 33.10
C GLU A 100 -0.99 34.79 32.89
N GLU A 101 -1.85 35.59 32.24
CA GLU A 101 -1.73 37.06 32.10
C GLU A 101 -2.42 37.82 33.25
#